data_AF-A0A1I8AZU1-F1
#
_entry.id   AF-A0A1I8AZU1-F1
#
_cell.length_a   1.000
_cell.length_b   1.000
_cell.length_c   1.000
_cell.angle_alpha   90.00
_cell.angle_beta   90.00
_cell.angle_gamma   90.00
#
_symmetry.space_group_name_H-M   'P 1'
#
loop_
_entity.id
_entity.type
_entity.pdbx_description
1 polymer ?
#
loop_
_entity_poly.entity_id
_entity_poly.type
_entity_poly.pdbx_seq_one_letter_code
_entity_poly.pdbx_strand_id
1 'polypeptide(L)'
;MISQIVKNNYPFLKQLAKTRSLQKRKRLLKQATIAQLVSLSEICLNIVKNKFQLTKRQKARLVPFADFVRRIGRVRTERGARRIVIQKGNGLPLGLFPALLTPIIIELAKNLSSNFSTNNGQ
;
A
#
# COMPACT_ATOMS: atom_id res chain seq x y z
N MET A 1 -2.40 -11.13 -9.52
CA MET A 1 -0.97 -10.91 -9.84
C MET A 1 -0.51 -9.58 -9.28
N ILE A 2 0.58 -9.58 -8.51
CA ILE A 2 1.20 -8.38 -7.95
C ILE A 2 2.09 -7.74 -9.02
N SER A 3 1.89 -6.45 -9.29
CA SER A 3 2.65 -5.71 -10.30
C SER A 3 4.13 -5.53 -9.91
N GLN A 4 5.00 -5.40 -10.90
CA GLN A 4 6.44 -5.22 -10.68
C GLN A 4 6.76 -3.94 -9.89
N ILE A 5 5.98 -2.87 -10.08
CA ILE A 5 6.15 -1.63 -9.33
C ILE A 5 5.91 -1.81 -7.83
N VAL A 6 4.97 -2.68 -7.43
CA VAL A 6 4.74 -2.99 -6.01
C VAL A 6 5.89 -3.83 -5.45
N LYS A 7 6.40 -4.79 -6.22
CA LYS A 7 7.56 -5.61 -5.82
C LYS A 7 8.82 -4.75 -5.62
N ASN A 8 9.15 -3.91 -6.61
CA ASN A 8 10.35 -3.05 -6.57
C ASN A 8 10.32 -2.04 -5.42
N ASN A 9 9.12 -1.62 -4.96
CA ASN A 9 8.96 -0.67 -3.87
C ASN A 9 8.67 -1.33 -2.51
N TYR A 10 8.81 -2.66 -2.39
CA TYR A 10 8.55 -3.39 -1.15
C TYR A 10 9.31 -2.85 0.08
N PRO A 11 10.61 -2.48 0.00
CA PRO A 11 11.33 -1.93 1.17
C PRO A 11 10.67 -0.67 1.74
N PHE A 12 10.26 0.25 0.86
CA PHE A 12 9.53 1.46 1.23
C PHE A 12 8.16 1.14 1.85
N LEU A 13 7.40 0.25 1.23
CA LEU A 13 6.08 -0.17 1.72
C LEU A 13 6.16 -0.80 3.11
N LYS A 14 7.17 -1.66 3.33
CA LYS A 14 7.47 -2.29 4.62
C LYS A 14 7.85 -1.25 5.67
N GLN A 15 8.71 -0.29 5.33
CA GLN A 15 9.11 0.79 6.23
C GLN A 15 7.91 1.66 6.63
N LEU A 16 7.09 2.05 5.66
CA LEU A 16 5.90 2.88 5.87
C LEU A 16 4.88 2.19 6.80
N ALA A 17 4.66 0.89 6.64
CA ALA A 17 3.74 0.12 7.48
C ALA A 17 4.25 -0.09 8.92
N LYS A 18 5.56 -0.31 9.08
CA LYS A 18 6.19 -0.52 10.40
C LYS A 18 6.33 0.78 11.19
N THR A 19 6.42 1.92 10.52
CA THR A 19 6.59 3.21 11.18
C THR A 19 5.37 3.50 12.06
N ARG A 20 5.57 3.68 13.38
CA ARG A 20 4.49 3.99 14.33
C ARG A 20 4.21 5.49 14.47
N SER A 21 5.26 6.31 14.43
CA SER A 21 5.16 7.77 14.57
C SER A 21 4.49 8.40 13.35
N LEU A 22 3.44 9.17 13.61
CA LEU A 22 2.67 9.89 12.60
C LEU A 22 3.54 10.94 11.87
N GLN A 23 4.40 11.65 12.61
CA GLN A 23 5.34 12.61 12.02
C GLN A 23 6.36 11.92 11.10
N LYS A 24 6.92 10.77 11.53
CA LYS A 24 7.86 9.99 10.70
C LYS A 24 7.17 9.47 9.43
N ARG A 25 5.92 8.99 9.50
CA ARG A 25 5.15 8.59 8.30
C ARG A 25 4.93 9.76 7.35
N LYS A 26 4.50 10.92 7.87
CA LYS A 26 4.33 12.13 7.04
C LYS A 26 5.64 12.49 6.32
N ARG A 27 6.77 12.41 7.03
CA ARG A 27 8.08 12.67 6.43
C ARG A 27 8.42 11.68 5.32
N LEU A 28 8.24 10.37 5.56
CA LEU A 28 8.45 9.32 4.56
C LEU A 28 7.58 9.55 3.31
N LEU A 29 6.31 9.91 3.49
CA LEU A 29 5.40 10.17 2.38
C LEU A 29 5.77 11.45 1.60
N LYS A 30 6.24 12.51 2.29
CA LYS A 30 6.71 13.74 1.64
C LYS A 30 7.97 13.52 0.80
N GLN A 31 8.83 12.61 1.24
CA GLN A 31 10.08 12.24 0.58
C GLN A 31 9.91 11.08 -0.41
N ALA A 32 8.70 10.55 -0.55
CA ALA A 32 8.45 9.39 -1.40
C ALA A 32 8.67 9.73 -2.88
N THR A 33 9.34 8.84 -3.60
CA THR A 33 9.50 8.96 -5.04
C THR A 33 8.17 8.71 -5.77
N ILE A 34 8.13 9.09 -7.04
CA ILE A 34 6.97 8.86 -7.91
C ILE A 34 6.59 7.38 -7.92
N ALA A 35 7.57 6.49 -8.12
CA ALA A 35 7.35 5.05 -8.16
C ALA A 35 6.76 4.52 -6.85
N GLN A 36 7.24 5.04 -5.70
CA GLN A 36 6.72 4.70 -4.39
C GLN A 36 5.26 5.14 -4.21
N LEU A 37 4.91 6.37 -4.64
CA LEU A 37 3.54 6.87 -4.58
C LEU A 37 2.58 6.12 -5.53
N VAL A 38 3.04 5.77 -6.73
CA VAL A 38 2.27 4.95 -7.68
C VAL A 38 2.07 3.54 -7.13
N SER A 39 3.07 2.96 -6.47
CA SER A 39 2.94 1.63 -5.84
C SER A 39 1.83 1.59 -4.78
N LEU A 40 1.62 2.67 -4.02
CA LEU A 40 0.50 2.80 -3.08
C LEU A 40 -0.85 2.87 -3.79
N SER A 41 -0.91 3.54 -4.94
CA SER A 41 -2.13 3.64 -5.75
C SER A 41 -2.52 2.30 -6.36
N GLU A 42 -1.53 1.57 -6.87
CA GLU A 42 -1.68 0.23 -7.41
C GLU A 42 -2.14 -0.77 -6.34
N ILE A 43 -1.59 -0.64 -5.13
CA ILE A 43 -2.05 -1.38 -3.95
C ILE A 43 -3.54 -1.14 -3.69
N CYS A 44 -3.95 0.13 -3.63
CA CYS A 44 -5.34 0.48 -3.33
C CYS A 44 -6.28 -0.04 -4.41
N LEU A 45 -5.87 0.04 -5.69
CA LEU A 45 -6.61 -0.52 -6.81
C LEU A 45 -6.80 -2.04 -6.69
N ASN A 46 -5.74 -2.77 -6.31
CA ASN A 46 -5.80 -4.22 -6.15
C ASN A 46 -6.69 -4.64 -4.97
N ILE A 47 -6.73 -3.85 -3.88
CA ILE A 47 -7.71 -4.05 -2.81
C ILE A 47 -9.14 -3.87 -3.34
N VAL A 48 -9.42 -2.77 -4.04
CA VAL A 48 -10.76 -2.46 -4.56
C VAL A 48 -11.23 -3.53 -5.55
N LYS A 49 -10.32 -4.04 -6.38
CA LYS A 49 -10.59 -5.12 -7.33
C LYS A 49 -10.64 -6.51 -6.69
N ASN A 50 -10.55 -6.61 -5.35
CA ASN A 50 -10.51 -7.88 -4.61
C ASN A 50 -9.44 -8.86 -5.14
N LYS A 51 -8.32 -8.33 -5.66
CA LYS A 51 -7.19 -9.12 -6.17
C LYS A 51 -6.27 -9.62 -5.06
N PHE A 52 -6.34 -9.01 -3.88
CA PHE A 52 -5.70 -9.52 -2.67
C PHE A 52 -6.70 -10.33 -1.85
N GLN A 53 -6.28 -11.52 -1.42
CA GLN A 53 -7.08 -12.37 -0.54
C GLN A 53 -7.00 -11.88 0.91
N LEU A 54 -7.76 -10.82 1.20
CA LEU A 54 -7.83 -10.25 2.54
C LEU A 54 -8.76 -11.08 3.45
N THR A 55 -8.31 -11.38 4.67
CA THR A 55 -9.16 -12.04 5.68
C THR A 55 -10.32 -11.16 6.11
N LYS A 56 -11.39 -11.73 6.68
CA LYS A 56 -12.54 -10.97 7.21
C LYS A 56 -12.10 -9.85 8.15
N ARG A 57 -11.16 -10.14 9.06
CA ARG A 57 -10.58 -9.16 10.00
C ARG A 57 -9.83 -8.03 9.29
N GLN A 58 -9.08 -8.35 8.24
CA GLN A 58 -8.36 -7.34 7.45
C GLN A 58 -9.34 -6.45 6.69
N LYS A 59 -10.36 -7.04 6.05
CA LYS A 59 -11.44 -6.29 5.38
C LYS A 59 -12.14 -5.34 6.35
N ALA A 60 -12.52 -5.82 7.53
CA ALA A 60 -13.16 -5.00 8.57
C ALA A 60 -12.32 -3.76 8.96
N ARG A 61 -10.99 -3.88 9.03
CA ARG A 61 -10.09 -2.75 9.32
C ARG A 61 -9.97 -1.74 8.18
N LEU A 62 -10.35 -2.11 6.96
CA LEU A 62 -10.33 -1.24 5.78
C LEU A 62 -11.67 -0.54 5.53
N VAL A 63 -12.77 -1.10 6.03
CA VAL A 63 -14.13 -0.56 5.84
C VAL A 63 -14.24 0.93 6.19
N PRO A 64 -13.72 1.42 7.33
CA PRO A 64 -13.80 2.85 7.69
C PRO A 64 -13.08 3.78 6.70
N PHE A 65 -12.31 3.21 5.78
CA PHE A 65 -11.43 3.92 4.88
C PHE A 65 -11.67 3.54 3.42
N ALA A 66 -12.77 2.84 3.13
CA ALA A 66 -13.06 2.31 1.79
C ALA A 66 -13.08 3.41 0.71
N ASP A 67 -13.67 4.56 1.00
CA ASP A 67 -13.71 5.68 0.04
C ASP A 67 -12.35 6.28 -0.24
N PHE A 68 -11.50 6.32 0.79
CA PHE A 68 -10.12 6.76 0.63
C PHE A 68 -9.33 5.78 -0.25
N VAL A 69 -9.47 4.47 0.02
CA VAL A 69 -8.84 3.42 -0.79
C VAL A 69 -9.34 3.47 -2.24
N ARG A 70 -10.64 3.65 -2.48
CA ARG A 70 -11.20 3.85 -3.83
C ARG A 70 -10.64 5.09 -4.51
N ARG A 71 -10.49 6.20 -3.77
CA ARG A 71 -9.97 7.46 -4.30
C ARG A 71 -8.51 7.35 -4.73
N ILE A 72 -7.62 6.80 -3.88
CA ILE A 72 -6.23 6.55 -4.29
C ILE A 72 -6.20 5.53 -5.44
N GLY A 73 -6.97 4.45 -5.36
CA GLY A 73 -6.98 3.40 -6.38
C GLY A 73 -7.32 3.89 -7.79
N ARG A 74 -7.98 5.05 -7.93
CA ARG A 74 -8.27 5.70 -9.23
C ARG A 74 -7.17 6.63 -9.72
N VAL A 75 -6.21 6.97 -8.88
CA VAL A 75 -5.10 7.83 -9.27
C VAL A 75 -4.18 7.11 -10.24
N ARG A 76 -3.89 7.78 -11.36
CA ARG A 76 -2.96 7.31 -12.39
C ARG A 76 -1.78 8.24 -12.60
N THR A 77 -1.81 9.42 -12.00
CA THR A 77 -0.81 10.47 -12.21
C THR A 77 -0.05 10.77 -10.93
N GLU A 78 1.23 11.09 -11.09
CA GLU A 78 2.11 11.53 -10.00
C GLU A 78 1.49 12.70 -9.21
N ARG A 79 1.06 13.75 -9.92
CA ARG A 79 0.46 14.93 -9.29
C ARG A 79 -0.78 14.56 -8.47
N GLY A 80 -1.60 13.63 -8.96
CA GLY A 80 -2.75 13.11 -8.23
C GLY A 80 -2.35 12.33 -6.97
N ALA A 81 -1.32 11.49 -7.08
CA ALA A 81 -0.84 10.66 -5.97
C ALA A 81 -0.23 11.54 -4.87
N ARG A 82 0.60 12.51 -5.27
CA ARG A 82 1.19 13.50 -4.38
C ARG A 82 0.11 14.33 -3.69
N ARG A 83 -0.89 14.81 -4.43
CA ARG A 83 -2.00 15.61 -3.88
C ARG A 83 -2.81 14.83 -2.84
N ILE A 84 -3.13 13.57 -3.11
CA ILE A 84 -3.97 12.76 -2.20
C ILE A 84 -3.18 12.28 -0.98
N VAL A 85 -1.88 12.02 -1.13
CA VAL A 85 -1.02 11.56 -0.04
C VAL A 85 -0.53 12.72 0.85
N ILE A 86 -0.28 13.91 0.29
CA ILE A 86 0.39 15.01 0.98
C ILE A 86 -0.53 16.22 1.23
N GLN A 87 -1.56 16.48 0.42
CA GLN A 87 -2.11 17.84 0.27
C GLN A 87 -3.63 18.01 0.51
N LYS A 88 -4.19 17.40 1.55
CA LYS A 88 -5.45 17.92 2.15
C LYS A 88 -5.38 17.96 3.68
N GLY A 89 -5.72 19.14 4.21
CA GLY A 89 -5.72 19.52 5.63
C GLY A 89 -6.70 18.78 6.53
N ASN A 90 -7.51 17.85 6.02
CA ASN A 90 -8.24 16.86 6.84
C ASN A 90 -7.58 15.50 6.65
N GLY A 91 -6.42 15.36 7.28
CA GLY A 91 -5.46 14.29 7.06
C GLY A 91 -6.11 12.95 6.75
N LEU A 92 -5.63 12.33 5.68
CA LEU A 92 -5.32 10.90 5.67
C LEU A 92 -5.28 10.39 7.12
N PRO A 93 -6.18 9.50 7.57
CA PRO A 93 -6.05 8.96 8.91
C PRO A 93 -4.71 8.22 8.89
N LEU A 94 -3.63 8.83 9.36
CA LEU A 94 -2.28 8.28 9.18
C LEU A 94 -2.08 7.00 9.99
N GLY A 95 -3.05 6.65 10.85
CA GLY A 95 -3.25 5.32 11.46
C GLY A 95 -3.80 4.26 10.49
N LEU A 96 -4.17 4.65 9.26
CA LEU A 96 -4.62 3.79 8.17
C LEU A 96 -3.51 2.91 7.63
N PHE A 97 -2.30 3.44 7.49
CA PHE A 97 -1.22 2.75 6.78
C PHE A 97 -0.92 1.36 7.34
N PRO A 98 -0.92 1.13 8.67
CA PRO A 98 -0.89 -0.23 9.21
C PRO A 98 -2.11 -1.07 8.78
N ALA A 99 -3.34 -0.56 8.90
CA ALA A 99 -4.54 -1.29 8.50
C ALA A 99 -4.57 -1.62 7.00
N LEU A 100 -4.06 -0.72 6.16
CA LEU A 100 -3.94 -0.83 4.71
C LEU A 100 -2.82 -1.77 4.29
N LEU A 101 -1.62 -1.55 4.82
CA LEU A 101 -0.40 -2.16 4.31
C LEU A 101 -0.06 -3.48 5.01
N THR A 102 -0.43 -3.69 6.27
CA THR A 102 -0.18 -4.97 6.96
C THR A 102 -0.71 -6.18 6.19
N PRO A 103 -1.97 -6.22 5.73
CA PRO A 103 -2.46 -7.39 5.01
C PRO A 103 -1.77 -7.59 3.65
N ILE A 104 -1.35 -6.51 3.01
CA ILE A 104 -0.65 -6.56 1.73
C ILE A 104 0.80 -7.00 1.90
N ILE A 105 1.48 -6.57 2.95
CA ILE A 105 2.84 -7.01 3.26
C ILE A 105 2.85 -8.51 3.53
N ILE A 106 1.83 -9.02 4.23
CA ILE A 106 1.67 -10.46 4.45
C ILE A 106 1.46 -11.18 3.12
N GLU A 107 0.59 -10.66 2.25
CA GLU A 107 0.34 -11.25 0.93
C GLU A 107 1.57 -11.19 0.00
N LEU A 108 2.29 -10.07 0.00
CA LEU A 108 3.55 -9.89 -0.71
C LEU A 108 4.61 -10.87 -0.19
N ALA A 109 4.72 -11.04 1.13
CA ALA A 109 5.65 -11.98 1.73
C ALA A 109 5.33 -13.43 1.31
N LYS A 110 4.05 -13.83 1.33
CA LYS A 110 3.62 -15.16 0.85
C LYS A 110 3.97 -15.38 -0.62
N ASN A 111 3.67 -14.41 -1.48
CA ASN A 111 3.95 -14.51 -2.92
C ASN A 111 5.46 -14.49 -3.22
N LEU A 112 6.28 -13.79 -2.43
CA LEU A 112 7.74 -13.85 -2.56
C LEU A 112 8.25 -15.24 -2.13
N SER A 113 7.80 -15.75 -0.98
CA SER A 113 8.17 -17.09 -0.49
C SER A 113 7.76 -18.20 -1.45
N SER A 114 6.57 -18.14 -2.06
CA SER A 114 6.15 -19.14 -3.03
C SER A 114 7.02 -19.17 -4.28
N ASN A 115 7.45 -17.99 -4.78
CA ASN A 115 8.34 -17.89 -5.94
C ASN A 115 9.76 -18.40 -5.65
N PHE A 116 10.24 -18.30 -4.40
CA PHE A 116 11.50 -18.92 -4.00
C PHE A 116 11.41 -20.45 -3.97
N SER A 117 10.28 -21.02 -3.50
CA SER A 117 10.07 -22.47 -3.51
C SER A 117 9.92 -23.05 -4.92
N THR A 118 9.48 -22.27 -5.92
CA THR A 118 9.36 -22.75 -7.32
C THR A 118 10.69 -22.77 -8.08
N ASN A 119 11.67 -21.96 -7.66
CA ASN A 119 12.98 -21.86 -8.34
C ASN A 119 14.04 -22.83 -7.80
N ASN A 120 13.79 -23.53 -6.69
CA ASN A 120 14.71 -24.52 -6.11
C ASN A 120 14.34 -25.97 -6.50
N GLY A 121 13.50 -26.14 -7.53
CA GLY A 121 13.06 -27.43 -8.05
C GLY A 121 13.45 -27.66 -9.52
N GLN A 122 14.55 -27.04 -9.98
CA GLN A 122 15.22 -27.41 -11.21
C GLN A 122 16.60 -27.98 -10.90
#